data_AF-A0A5S6QP73-F1
#
_entry.id   AF-A0A5S6QP73-F1
#
_cell.length_a   1.000
_cell.length_b   1.000
_cell.length_c   1.000
_cell.angle_alpha   90.00
_cell.angle_beta   90.00
_cell.angle_gamma   90.00
#
_symmetry.space_group_name_H-M   'P 1'
#
loop_
_entity.id
_entity.type
_entity.pdbx_description
1 polymer ?
#
loop_
_entity_poly.entity_id
_entity_poly.type
_entity_poly.pdbx_seq_one_letter_code
_entity_poly.pdbx_strand_id
1 'polypeptide(L)'
;MYTFEKLNRSETIKFWRCDKRYLDECKATVHAFVTAEVIKEVNEHTHDSDPVPMEVTAVCNTIKRPTEETTETPAMIINEVCAETSTVTLTQLSSSEAMKMIIRRKRRTVQGAPPQPIHRASIVVPELYQIHREEERFLLYGSGVRYADRILIFGRQSHSVWSGYMKTLYADGTF
;
A
#
# COMPACT_ATOMS: atom_id res chain seq x y z
N MET A 1 10.58 22.70 -1.66
CA MET A 1 10.52 21.74 -2.80
C MET A 1 10.09 22.49 -4.07
N TYR A 2 10.31 21.96 -5.27
CA TYR A 2 9.80 22.54 -6.51
C TYR A 2 8.68 21.68 -7.10
N THR A 3 7.66 22.32 -7.67
CA THR A 3 6.54 21.68 -8.37
C THR A 3 6.58 22.07 -9.84
N PHE A 4 6.29 21.12 -10.72
CA PHE A 4 6.22 21.39 -12.14
C PHE A 4 5.05 22.32 -12.45
N GLU A 5 5.31 23.39 -13.19
CA GLU A 5 4.27 24.32 -13.61
C GLU A 5 3.87 24.09 -15.07
N LYS A 6 4.83 24.16 -15.99
CA LYS A 6 4.58 24.06 -17.44
C LYS A 6 5.85 23.84 -18.25
N LEU A 7 5.67 23.52 -19.52
CA LEU A 7 6.72 23.57 -20.54
C LEU A 7 6.75 24.94 -21.25
N ASN A 8 7.88 25.24 -21.91
CA ASN A 8 7.92 26.32 -22.90
C ASN A 8 7.21 25.89 -24.20
N ARG A 9 7.00 26.84 -25.12
CA ARG A 9 6.31 26.59 -26.40
C ARG A 9 6.96 25.50 -27.24
N SER A 10 8.28 25.37 -27.17
CA SER A 10 9.05 24.37 -27.93
C SER A 10 9.19 23.04 -27.20
N GLU A 11 8.59 22.88 -26.00
CA GLU A 11 8.67 21.69 -25.15
C GLU A 11 10.10 21.24 -24.80
N THR A 12 11.07 22.15 -24.84
CA THR A 12 12.49 21.87 -24.51
C THR A 12 12.84 22.26 -23.08
N ILE A 13 12.06 23.15 -22.45
CA ILE A 13 12.32 23.71 -21.12
C ILE A 13 11.12 23.45 -20.21
N LYS A 14 11.38 22.91 -19.03
CA LYS A 14 10.45 22.78 -17.91
C LYS A 14 10.61 23.94 -16.95
N PHE A 15 9.50 24.59 -16.63
CA PHE A 15 9.41 25.60 -15.58
C PHE A 15 8.90 24.94 -14.31
N TRP A 16 9.63 25.18 -13.23
CA TRP A 16 9.31 24.70 -11.90
C TRP A 16 9.18 25.89 -10.96
N ARG A 17 8.26 25.80 -10.01
CA ARG A 17 8.03 26.84 -8.99
C ARG A 17 8.08 26.25 -7.60
N CYS A 18 8.43 27.05 -6.62
CA CYS A 18 8.42 26.61 -5.24
C CYS A 18 7.04 26.05 -4.83
N ASP A 19 7.02 24.93 -4.10
CA ASP A 19 5.81 24.32 -3.54
C ASP A 19 5.10 25.22 -2.53
N LYS A 20 5.85 26.11 -1.86
CA LYS A 20 5.33 27.13 -0.94
C LYS A 20 4.86 28.42 -1.62
N ARG A 21 4.70 28.43 -2.95
CA ARG A 21 4.27 29.62 -3.72
C ARG A 21 3.03 30.31 -3.16
N TYR A 22 2.07 29.55 -2.66
CA TYR A 22 0.80 30.09 -2.14
C TYR A 22 0.79 30.26 -0.63
N LEU A 23 1.56 29.45 0.11
CA LEU A 23 1.60 29.50 1.57
C LEU A 23 2.50 30.63 2.07
N ASP A 24 3.68 30.77 1.47
CA ASP A 24 4.72 31.71 1.90
C ASP A 24 4.95 32.82 0.85
N GLU A 25 4.03 32.93 -0.13
CA GLU A 25 4.12 33.83 -1.28
C GLU A 25 5.45 33.74 -2.07
N CYS A 26 6.13 32.59 -1.98
CA CYS A 26 7.48 32.40 -2.46
C CYS A 26 7.59 32.49 -3.98
N LYS A 27 8.45 33.39 -4.49
CA LYS A 27 8.60 33.63 -5.93
C LYS A 27 9.74 32.88 -6.62
N ALA A 28 10.42 31.99 -5.88
CA ALA A 28 11.50 31.18 -6.42
C ALA A 28 11.01 30.23 -7.53
N THR A 29 11.74 30.21 -8.64
CA THR A 29 11.44 29.42 -9.83
C THR A 29 12.72 28.86 -10.44
N VAL A 30 12.65 27.64 -10.97
CA VAL A 30 13.76 26.95 -11.63
C VAL A 30 13.37 26.64 -13.06
N HIS A 31 14.27 26.95 -13.99
CA HIS A 31 14.12 26.59 -15.39
C HIS A 31 15.13 25.47 -15.66
N ALA A 32 14.66 24.33 -16.13
CA ALA A 32 15.51 23.19 -16.48
C ALA A 32 15.18 22.70 -17.88
N PHE A 33 16.16 22.16 -18.59
CA PHE A 33 15.89 21.41 -19.80
C PHE A 33 15.04 20.17 -19.47
N VAL A 34 14.34 19.64 -20.47
CA VAL A 34 13.60 18.36 -20.31
C VAL A 34 14.52 17.22 -19.87
N THR A 35 15.81 17.30 -20.20
CA THR A 35 16.91 16.41 -19.77
C THR A 35 17.32 16.56 -18.30
N ALA A 36 16.64 17.42 -17.54
CA ALA A 36 16.88 17.73 -16.12
C ALA A 36 18.15 18.55 -15.81
N GLU A 37 18.84 19.08 -16.83
CA GLU A 37 19.90 20.06 -16.61
C GLU A 37 19.31 21.44 -16.25
N VAL A 38 19.76 22.01 -15.14
CA VAL A 38 19.28 23.33 -14.66
C VAL A 38 19.88 24.42 -15.53
N ILE A 39 19.02 25.22 -16.15
CA ILE A 39 19.40 26.37 -16.99
C ILE A 39 19.64 27.59 -16.10
N LYS A 40 18.69 27.86 -15.20
CA LYS A 40 18.79 28.97 -14.24
C LYS A 40 17.79 28.86 -13.11
N GLU A 41 18.13 29.51 -12.02
CA GLU A 41 17.26 29.80 -10.88
C GLU A 41 16.87 31.28 -10.93
N VAL A 42 15.61 31.59 -10.61
CA VAL A 42 15.05 32.94 -10.67
C VAL A 42 14.38 33.24 -9.34
N ASN A 43 14.84 34.32 -8.71
CA ASN A 43 14.54 34.75 -7.34
C ASN A 43 15.08 33.80 -6.26
N GLU A 44 15.45 34.37 -5.12
CA GLU A 44 15.77 33.60 -3.92
C GLU A 44 14.50 33.17 -3.18
N HIS A 45 14.62 32.12 -2.37
CA HIS A 45 13.55 31.69 -1.49
C HIS A 45 13.32 32.73 -0.37
N THR A 46 12.05 32.98 -0.06
CA THR A 46 11.62 33.90 1.01
C THR A 46 11.27 33.18 2.31
N HIS A 47 11.62 31.89 2.41
CA HIS A 47 11.35 31.03 3.55
C HIS A 47 12.52 30.06 3.72
N ASP A 48 12.66 29.55 4.94
CA ASP A 48 13.67 28.54 5.24
C ASP A 48 13.37 27.20 4.56
N SER A 49 14.41 26.38 4.45
CA SER A 49 14.24 24.99 4.02
C SER A 49 13.60 24.18 5.15
N ASP A 50 12.48 23.55 4.86
CA ASP A 50 11.80 22.61 5.77
C ASP A 50 12.02 21.18 5.25
N PRO A 51 12.91 20.38 5.88
CA PRO A 51 13.18 19.01 5.46
C PRO A 51 12.04 18.06 5.82
N VAL A 52 11.16 18.42 6.77
CA VAL A 52 10.19 17.49 7.36
C VAL A 52 9.19 16.98 6.30
N PRO A 53 8.59 17.82 5.43
CA PRO A 53 7.71 17.32 4.36
C PRO A 53 8.41 16.38 3.37
N MET A 54 9.71 16.59 3.13
CA MET A 54 10.50 15.70 2.26
C MET A 54 10.72 14.35 2.94
N GLU A 55 11.07 14.35 4.22
CA GLU A 55 11.20 13.13 5.03
C GLU A 55 9.86 12.37 5.10
N VAL A 56 8.74 13.06 5.38
CA VAL A 56 7.40 12.47 5.38
C VAL A 56 7.08 11.81 4.04
N THR A 57 7.39 12.49 2.93
CA THR A 57 7.16 11.96 1.58
C THR A 57 8.03 10.73 1.31
N ALA A 58 9.30 10.76 1.71
CA ALA A 58 10.22 9.64 1.58
C ALA A 58 9.72 8.42 2.38
N VAL A 59 9.35 8.62 3.65
CA VAL A 59 8.77 7.58 4.52
C VAL A 59 7.50 7.00 3.90
N CYS A 60 6.58 7.83 3.43
CA CYS A 60 5.36 7.37 2.78
C CYS A 60 5.65 6.55 1.51
N ASN A 61 6.68 6.93 0.74
CA ASN A 61 7.10 6.18 -0.44
C ASN A 61 7.75 4.85 -0.06
N THR A 62 8.56 4.81 1.00
CA THR A 62 9.13 3.58 1.55
C THR A 62 8.05 2.63 2.04
N ILE A 63 7.00 3.13 2.72
CA ILE A 63 5.82 2.35 3.15
C ILE A 63 4.99 1.85 1.96
N LYS A 64 4.96 2.59 0.83
CA LYS A 64 4.24 2.19 -0.40
C LYS A 64 5.03 1.20 -1.25
N ARG A 65 6.36 1.19 -1.13
CA ARG A 65 7.28 0.36 -1.91
C ARG A 65 7.15 -1.15 -1.71
N PRO A 66 6.62 -1.71 -0.60
CA PRO A 66 6.43 -3.15 -0.45
C PRO A 66 5.34 -3.63 -1.40
N THR A 67 5.79 -4.01 -2.59
CA THR A 67 5.07 -4.72 -3.64
C THR A 67 5.68 -6.10 -3.79
N GLU A 68 4.82 -7.11 -3.92
CA GLU A 68 5.08 -8.52 -4.26
C GLU A 68 5.92 -9.35 -3.26
N GLU A 69 6.99 -8.81 -2.67
CA GLU A 69 8.04 -9.62 -2.02
C GLU A 69 7.80 -9.95 -0.54
N THR A 70 6.99 -9.16 0.18
CA THR A 70 6.90 -9.30 1.65
C THR A 70 5.62 -9.99 2.12
N THR A 71 5.80 -11.11 2.83
CA THR A 71 4.75 -11.80 3.61
C THR A 71 4.39 -11.06 4.89
N GLU A 72 5.12 -9.99 5.21
CA GLU A 72 4.94 -9.18 6.40
C GLU A 72 3.58 -8.50 6.44
N THR A 73 3.06 -8.37 7.64
CA THR A 73 1.80 -7.65 7.85
C THR A 73 2.02 -6.15 7.67
N PRO A 74 1.00 -5.39 7.24
CA PRO A 74 1.09 -3.93 7.15
C PRO A 74 1.57 -3.26 8.45
N ALA A 75 1.27 -3.85 9.62
CA ALA A 75 1.73 -3.33 10.91
C ALA A 75 3.24 -3.50 11.11
N MET A 76 3.83 -4.62 10.68
CA MET A 76 5.28 -4.85 10.77
C MET A 76 6.04 -3.84 9.92
N ILE A 77 5.62 -3.69 8.65
CA ILE A 77 6.20 -2.73 7.71
C ILE A 77 6.18 -1.32 8.28
N ILE A 78 5.02 -0.88 8.81
CA ILE A 78 4.89 0.46 9.39
C ILE A 78 5.81 0.62 10.59
N ASN A 79 5.87 -0.37 11.49
CA ASN A 79 6.70 -0.28 12.69
C ASN A 79 8.19 -0.22 12.36
N GLU A 80 8.65 -1.01 11.40
CA GLU A 80 10.04 -1.01 10.95
C GLU A 80 10.43 0.34 10.36
N VAL A 81 9.65 0.86 9.40
CA VAL A 81 9.94 2.16 8.79
C VAL A 81 9.87 3.29 9.82
N CYS A 82 8.88 3.25 10.73
CA CYS A 82 8.75 4.26 11.78
C CYS A 82 9.89 4.20 12.81
N ALA A 83 10.49 3.03 13.06
CA ALA A 83 11.62 2.89 13.99
C ALA A 83 12.87 3.63 13.51
N GLU A 84 13.04 3.76 12.20
CA GLU A 84 14.16 4.49 11.56
C GLU A 84 13.84 5.97 11.29
N THR A 85 12.62 6.43 11.60
CA THR A 85 12.14 7.78 11.26
C THR A 85 12.32 8.75 12.45
N SER A 86 12.67 10.00 12.15
CA SER A 86 12.81 11.07 13.15
C SER A 86 11.48 11.36 13.86
N THR A 87 11.52 11.73 15.15
CA THR A 87 10.32 12.00 15.95
C THR A 87 9.48 13.14 15.38
N VAL A 88 10.13 14.17 14.82
CA VAL A 88 9.47 15.31 14.18
C VAL A 88 8.66 14.84 12.96
N THR A 89 9.25 14.00 12.12
CA THR A 89 8.60 13.42 10.94
C THR A 89 7.45 12.48 11.33
N LEU A 90 7.61 11.67 12.39
CA LEU A 90 6.56 10.78 12.90
C LEU A 90 5.27 11.53 13.28
N THR A 91 5.38 12.74 13.83
CA THR A 91 4.19 13.54 14.22
C THR A 91 3.40 14.07 13.03
N GLN A 92 4.02 14.15 11.85
CA GLN A 92 3.40 14.62 10.62
C GLN A 92 2.90 13.48 9.71
N LEU A 93 3.15 12.22 10.08
CA LEU A 93 2.64 11.08 9.32
C LEU A 93 1.12 10.97 9.42
N SER A 94 0.51 10.44 8.36
CA SER A 94 -0.89 10.02 8.38
C SER A 94 -1.12 8.92 9.43
N SER A 95 -2.36 8.75 9.90
CA SER A 95 -2.69 7.74 10.89
C SER A 95 -2.26 6.33 10.48
N SER A 96 -1.95 5.47 11.47
CA SER A 96 -1.59 4.07 11.24
C SER A 96 -2.62 3.34 10.35
N GLU A 97 -3.91 3.60 10.55
CA GLU A 97 -4.98 3.01 9.74
C GLU A 97 -4.96 3.49 8.29
N ALA A 98 -4.69 4.77 8.05
CA ALA A 98 -4.53 5.29 6.69
C ALA A 98 -3.33 4.65 5.98
N MET A 99 -2.20 4.51 6.68
CA MET A 99 -1.00 3.84 6.14
C MET A 99 -1.26 2.36 5.83
N LYS A 100 -1.96 1.63 6.70
CA LYS A 100 -2.39 0.24 6.45
C LYS A 100 -3.29 0.14 5.22
N MET A 101 -4.22 1.08 5.03
CA MET A 101 -5.07 1.12 3.85
C MET A 101 -4.28 1.34 2.55
N ILE A 102 -3.27 2.21 2.57
CA ILE A 102 -2.39 2.45 1.42
C ILE A 102 -1.69 1.15 1.00
N ILE A 103 -1.09 0.42 1.95
CA ILE A 103 -0.44 -0.87 1.70
C ILE A 103 -1.44 -1.87 1.12
N ARG A 104 -2.63 -2.01 1.75
CA ARG A 104 -3.68 -2.94 1.29
C ARG A 104 -4.14 -2.63 -0.13
N ARG A 105 -4.36 -1.35 -0.47
CA ARG A 105 -4.76 -0.92 -1.82
C ARG A 105 -3.68 -1.27 -2.84
N LYS A 106 -2.43 -0.95 -2.55
CA LYS A 106 -1.30 -1.25 -3.44
C LYS A 106 -1.16 -2.76 -3.66
N ARG A 107 -1.24 -3.57 -2.61
CA ARG A 107 -1.24 -5.04 -2.70
C ARG A 107 -2.39 -5.56 -3.55
N ARG A 108 -3.62 -5.04 -3.39
CA ARG A 108 -4.78 -5.43 -4.23
C ARG A 108 -4.56 -5.14 -5.72
N THR A 109 -4.02 -3.96 -6.05
CA THR A 109 -3.72 -3.58 -7.44
C THR A 109 -2.69 -4.50 -8.07
N VAL A 110 -1.67 -4.88 -7.30
CA VAL A 110 -0.53 -5.67 -7.77
C VAL A 110 -0.88 -7.17 -7.85
N GLN A 111 -1.50 -7.73 -6.82
CA GLN A 111 -1.87 -9.14 -6.75
C GLN A 111 -3.07 -9.50 -7.65
N GLY A 112 -3.62 -8.54 -8.41
CA GLY A 112 -4.81 -8.75 -9.24
C GLY A 112 -5.96 -9.31 -8.43
N ALA A 113 -6.14 -8.84 -7.18
CA ALA A 113 -7.11 -9.41 -6.26
C ALA A 113 -8.47 -9.50 -6.94
N PRO A 114 -9.09 -10.69 -7.04
CA PRO A 114 -10.31 -10.85 -7.81
C PRO A 114 -11.40 -9.94 -7.25
N PRO A 115 -12.27 -9.41 -8.12
CA PRO A 115 -13.40 -8.58 -7.68
C PRO A 115 -14.23 -9.36 -6.65
N GLN A 116 -14.89 -8.63 -5.75
CA GLN A 116 -15.73 -9.26 -4.74
C GLN A 116 -16.75 -10.18 -5.44
N PRO A 117 -16.77 -11.48 -5.11
CA PRO A 117 -17.66 -12.42 -5.76
C PRO A 117 -19.10 -12.01 -5.51
N ILE A 118 -19.88 -11.88 -6.59
CA ILE A 118 -21.31 -11.55 -6.51
C ILE A 118 -22.10 -12.74 -5.92
N HIS A 119 -21.60 -13.97 -6.14
CA HIS A 119 -22.19 -15.21 -5.63
C HIS A 119 -21.14 -16.14 -5.05
N ARG A 120 -21.51 -16.95 -4.05
CA ARG A 120 -20.63 -17.98 -3.46
C ARG A 120 -20.15 -19.00 -4.50
N ALA A 121 -20.99 -19.31 -5.48
CA ALA A 121 -20.65 -20.20 -6.59
C ALA A 121 -19.46 -19.68 -7.43
N SER A 122 -19.30 -18.36 -7.57
CA SER A 122 -18.24 -17.75 -8.39
C SER A 122 -16.89 -17.59 -7.67
N ILE A 123 -16.78 -18.01 -6.40
CA ILE A 123 -15.53 -17.91 -5.65
C ILE A 123 -14.51 -18.89 -6.24
N VAL A 124 -13.49 -18.39 -6.93
CA VAL A 124 -12.32 -19.18 -7.29
C VAL A 124 -11.29 -18.99 -6.18
N VAL A 125 -10.92 -20.08 -5.50
CA VAL A 125 -9.85 -20.06 -4.47
C VAL A 125 -8.55 -20.45 -5.17
N PRO A 126 -7.60 -19.52 -5.41
CA PRO A 126 -6.30 -19.83 -5.99
C PRO A 126 -5.57 -20.94 -5.22
N GLU A 127 -4.79 -21.76 -5.92
CA GLU A 127 -4.04 -22.88 -5.34
C GLU A 127 -3.10 -22.44 -4.21
N LEU A 128 -2.47 -21.27 -4.36
CA LEU A 128 -1.64 -20.63 -3.34
C LEU A 128 -2.38 -20.39 -2.01
N TYR A 129 -3.71 -20.28 -2.02
CA TYR A 129 -4.54 -20.11 -0.82
C TYR A 129 -5.20 -21.42 -0.35
N GLN A 130 -4.99 -22.52 -1.06
CA GLN A 130 -5.47 -23.84 -0.66
C GLN A 130 -4.47 -24.57 0.25
N ILE A 131 -3.26 -24.02 0.41
CA ILE A 131 -2.15 -24.60 1.16
C ILE A 131 -1.75 -23.64 2.30
N HIS A 132 -1.54 -24.18 3.49
CA HIS A 132 -0.97 -23.48 4.64
C HIS A 132 0.51 -23.83 4.76
N ARG A 133 1.34 -22.84 5.15
CA ARG A 133 2.78 -22.93 5.45
C ARG A 133 3.35 -24.36 5.38
N GLU A 134 4.07 -24.66 4.30
CA GLU A 134 4.79 -25.94 4.10
C GLU A 134 3.89 -27.15 3.74
N GLU A 135 3.18 -27.06 2.62
CA GLU A 135 2.45 -28.18 1.95
C GLU A 135 1.20 -28.72 2.67
N GLU A 136 0.77 -28.14 3.80
CA GLU A 136 -0.43 -28.58 4.49
C GLU A 136 -1.70 -28.10 3.78
N ARG A 137 -2.65 -29.00 3.49
CA ARG A 137 -3.93 -28.60 2.89
C ARG A 137 -4.75 -27.74 3.87
N PHE A 138 -5.13 -26.55 3.40
CA PHE A 138 -5.95 -25.57 4.13
C PHE A 138 -7.43 -25.58 3.71
N LEU A 139 -7.70 -25.77 2.41
CA LEU A 139 -9.07 -25.95 1.92
C LEU A 139 -9.46 -27.43 2.03
N LEU A 140 -10.15 -27.79 3.11
CA LEU A 140 -10.49 -29.18 3.43
C LEU A 140 -11.65 -29.72 2.58
N TYR A 141 -12.65 -28.88 2.30
CA TYR A 141 -13.81 -29.27 1.52
C TYR A 141 -14.37 -28.13 0.69
N GLY A 142 -14.89 -28.48 -0.49
CA GLY A 142 -15.68 -27.58 -1.33
C GLY A 142 -16.77 -28.36 -2.05
N SER A 143 -18.01 -28.00 -1.81
CA SER A 143 -19.18 -28.60 -2.48
C SER A 143 -19.19 -28.42 -4.00
N GLY A 144 -18.41 -27.48 -4.54
CA GLY A 144 -18.21 -27.25 -5.97
C GLY A 144 -18.97 -26.02 -6.50
N VAL A 145 -18.52 -25.54 -7.66
CA VAL A 145 -19.01 -24.28 -8.29
C VAL A 145 -20.45 -24.36 -8.84
N ARG A 146 -21.05 -25.55 -8.88
CA ARG A 146 -22.39 -25.78 -9.43
C ARG A 146 -23.52 -25.45 -8.44
N TYR A 147 -23.20 -25.28 -7.15
CA TYR A 147 -24.18 -25.04 -6.11
C TYR A 147 -24.17 -23.56 -5.71
N ALA A 148 -25.34 -22.91 -5.77
CA ALA A 148 -25.50 -21.53 -5.30
C ALA A 148 -25.16 -21.40 -3.80
N ASP A 149 -25.51 -22.42 -3.02
CA ASP A 149 -25.19 -22.56 -1.60
C ASP A 149 -23.87 -23.31 -1.39
N ARG A 150 -22.85 -22.93 -2.16
CA ARG A 150 -21.54 -23.52 -2.05
C ARG A 150 -20.99 -23.39 -0.63
N ILE A 151 -20.81 -24.54 0.01
CA ILE A 151 -20.09 -24.71 1.27
C ILE A 151 -18.60 -24.85 0.96
N LEU A 152 -17.78 -24.03 1.63
CA LEU A 152 -16.33 -24.12 1.70
C LEU A 152 -15.94 -24.34 3.16
N ILE A 153 -15.10 -25.35 3.42
CA ILE A 153 -14.59 -25.62 4.76
C ILE A 153 -13.08 -25.42 4.74
N PHE A 154 -12.62 -24.48 5.53
CA PHE A 154 -11.21 -24.20 5.75
C PHE A 154 -10.78 -24.76 7.10
N GLY A 155 -9.55 -25.24 7.16
CA GLY A 155 -8.97 -25.80 8.38
C GLY A 155 -7.61 -26.41 8.11
N ARG A 156 -6.96 -26.91 9.15
CA ARG A 156 -5.66 -27.56 9.01
C ARG A 156 -5.85 -29.06 8.91
N GLN A 157 -5.34 -29.70 7.86
CA GLN A 157 -5.49 -31.14 7.66
C GLN A 157 -4.95 -31.95 8.85
N SER A 158 -3.85 -31.52 9.47
CA SER A 158 -3.29 -32.12 10.69
C SER A 158 -4.27 -32.15 11.87
N HIS A 159 -5.22 -31.21 11.91
CA HIS A 159 -6.22 -31.11 12.98
C HIS A 159 -7.49 -31.92 12.68
N SER A 160 -7.59 -32.55 11.50
CA SER A 160 -8.75 -33.39 11.13
C SER A 160 -8.93 -34.58 12.08
N VAL A 161 -7.83 -35.19 12.54
CA VAL A 161 -7.86 -36.29 13.52
C VAL A 161 -8.44 -35.82 14.86
N TRP A 162 -8.04 -34.62 15.32
CA TRP A 162 -8.55 -34.05 16.57
C TRP A 162 -10.04 -33.69 16.49
N SER A 163 -10.51 -33.27 15.30
CA SER A 163 -11.92 -32.90 15.09
C SER A 163 -12.90 -34.04 15.38
N GLY A 164 -12.49 -35.30 15.19
CA GLY A 164 -13.32 -36.47 15.52
C GLY A 164 -13.54 -36.69 17.02
N TYR A 165 -12.72 -36.08 17.88
CA TYR A 165 -12.87 -36.14 19.33
C TYR A 165 -13.68 -34.98 19.91
N MET A 166 -14.06 -34.00 19.09
CA MET A 166 -14.89 -32.89 19.52
C MET A 166 -16.30 -33.38 19.87
N LYS A 167 -16.76 -33.11 21.10
CA LYS A 167 -18.11 -33.44 21.55
C LYS A 167 -19.11 -32.30 21.34
N THR A 168 -18.62 -31.08 21.22
CA THR A 168 -19.44 -29.88 21.10
C THR A 168 -18.81 -28.93 20.09
N LEU A 169 -19.63 -28.44 19.16
CA LEU A 169 -19.26 -27.40 18.22
C LEU A 169 -20.00 -26.12 18.59
N TYR A 170 -19.27 -25.02 18.76
CA TYR A 170 -19.84 -23.69 18.87
C TYR A 170 -19.55 -22.94 17.58
N ALA A 171 -20.59 -22.44 16.94
CA ALA A 171 -20.49 -21.61 15.75
C ALA A 171 -21.23 -20.31 16.00
N ASP A 172 -20.58 -19.18 15.70
CA ASP A 172 -21.20 -17.86 15.68
C ASP A 172 -21.32 -17.38 14.22
N GLY A 173 -22.41 -16.67 13.93
CA GLY A 173 -22.81 -16.21 12.60
C GLY A 173 -22.32 -14.81 12.26
N THR A 174 -21.17 -14.40 12.76
CA THR A 174 -20.56 -13.10 12.42
C THR A 174 -19.66 -13.25 11.19
N PHE A 175 -20.22 -13.00 9.99
CA PHE A 175 -19.48 -12.92 8.72
C PHE A 175 -19.98 -11.74 7.87
#